data_AF-A0A2G1YK84-F1
#
_entry.id   AF-A0A2G1YK84-F1
#
_cell.length_a   1.000
_cell.length_b   1.000
_cell.length_c   1.000
_cell.angle_alpha   90.00
_cell.angle_beta   90.00
_cell.angle_gamma   90.00
#
_symmetry.space_group_name_H-M   'P 1'
#
loop_
_entity.id
_entity.type
_entity.pdbx_description
1 polymer ?
#
loop_
_entity_poly.entity_id
_entity_poly.type
_entity_poly.pdbx_seq_one_letter_code
_entity_poly.pdbx_strand_id
1 'polypeptide(L)' 'MAGAHEEGVMSTADRLIYMANQIARNLAAEGEERATDMVADHIRSFWDPAMRRNIIRLAGERPEALSPIAAAAVGRIAAS' A
#
# COMPACT_ATOMS: atom_id res chain seq x y z
N MET A 1 17.17 32.23 -5.24
CA MET A 1 17.73 31.05 -5.93
C MET A 1 16.60 30.04 -6.05
N ALA A 2 16.24 29.69 -7.28
CA ALA A 2 15.17 28.75 -7.57
C ALA A 2 15.57 27.33 -7.17
N GLY A 3 14.91 26.77 -6.15
CA GLY A 3 14.90 25.34 -5.90
C GLY A 3 13.72 24.75 -6.67
N ALA A 4 13.99 24.17 -7.83
CA ALA A 4 12.98 23.49 -8.62
C ALA A 4 12.39 22.33 -7.79
N HIS A 5 11.08 22.34 -7.59
CA HIS A 5 10.35 21.11 -7.31
C HIS A 5 10.55 20.19 -8.51
N GLU A 6 11.22 19.06 -8.32
CA GLU A 6 11.28 18.00 -9.33
C GLU A 6 9.90 17.33 -9.46
N GLU A 7 9.00 17.95 -10.22
CA GLU A 7 7.78 17.33 -10.72
C GLU A 7 8.14 16.38 -11.88
N GLY A 8 8.11 15.06 -11.63
CA GLY A 8 8.27 14.07 -12.71
C GLY A 8 8.48 12.61 -12.30
N VAL A 9 8.89 12.32 -11.06
CA VAL A 9 9.10 10.94 -10.57
C VAL A 9 8.27 10.72 -9.31
N MET A 10 7.39 9.71 -9.31
CA MET A 10 6.65 9.33 -8.10
C MET A 10 7.64 9.03 -6.97
N SER A 11 7.41 9.60 -5.78
CA SER A 11 8.23 9.28 -4.62
C SER A 11 8.14 7.78 -4.30
N THR A 12 9.15 7.22 -3.62
CA THR A 12 9.11 5.82 -3.17
C THR A 12 7.85 5.54 -2.34
N ALA A 13 7.40 6.52 -1.53
CA ALA A 13 6.19 6.40 -0.73
C ALA A 13 4.93 6.30 -1.60
N ASP A 14 4.81 7.17 -2.61
CA ASP A 14 3.67 7.14 -3.52
C ASP A 14 3.67 5.89 -4.38
N ARG A 15 4.87 5.36 -4.70
CA ARG A 15 5.00 4.09 -5.42
C ARG A 15 4.50 2.90 -4.58
N LEU A 16 4.79 2.84 -3.29
CA LEU A 16 4.29 1.79 -2.41
C LEU A 16 2.76 1.81 -2.32
N ILE A 17 2.19 2.99 -2.09
CA ILE A 17 0.73 3.17 -2.04
C ILE A 17 0.09 2.76 -3.37
N TYR A 18 0.67 3.21 -4.48
CA TYR A 18 0.22 2.84 -5.82
C TYR A 18 0.21 1.32 -6.02
N MET A 19 1.30 0.63 -5.68
CA MET A 19 1.38 -0.82 -5.83
C MET A 19 0.37 -1.55 -4.94
N ALA A 20 0.22 -1.15 -3.67
CA ALA A 20 -0.77 -1.72 -2.77
C ALA A 20 -2.20 -1.58 -3.33
N ASN A 21 -2.54 -0.38 -3.82
CA ASN A 21 -3.84 -0.11 -4.44
C ASN A 21 -4.03 -0.87 -5.76
N GLN A 22 -2.97 -1.08 -6.55
CA GLN A 22 -3.04 -1.89 -7.77
C GLN A 22 -3.35 -3.36 -7.45
N ILE A 23 -2.67 -3.94 -6.46
CA ILE A 23 -2.92 -5.33 -6.04
C ILE A 23 -4.37 -5.46 -5.55
N ALA A 24 -4.82 -4.54 -4.70
CA ALA A 24 -6.20 -4.51 -4.20
C ALA A 24 -7.24 -4.39 -5.33
N ARG A 25 -6.99 -3.54 -6.33
CA ARG A 25 -7.89 -3.40 -7.49
C ARG A 25 -7.99 -4.69 -8.30
N ASN A 26 -6.86 -5.36 -8.53
CA ASN A 26 -6.84 -6.59 -9.31
C ASN A 26 -7.59 -7.73 -8.62
N LEU A 27 -7.64 -7.72 -7.29
CA LEU A 27 -8.29 -8.73 -6.47
C LEU A 27 -9.72 -8.35 -6.04
N ALA A 28 -10.19 -7.15 -6.38
CA ALA A 28 -11.49 -6.65 -5.93
C ALA A 28 -12.68 -7.55 -6.34
N ALA A 29 -12.56 -8.30 -7.45
CA ALA A 29 -13.58 -9.23 -7.92
C ALA A 29 -13.78 -10.44 -6.99
N GLU A 30 -12.82 -10.76 -6.11
CA GLU A 30 -12.90 -11.87 -5.16
C GLU A 30 -13.81 -11.56 -3.94
N GLY A 31 -14.29 -10.31 -3.82
CA GLY A 31 -15.05 -9.80 -2.68
C GLY A 31 -14.14 -9.18 -1.61
N GLU A 32 -14.63 -8.16 -0.91
CA GLU A 32 -13.81 -7.29 -0.05
C GLU A 32 -12.99 -8.04 1.00
N GLU A 33 -13.60 -8.98 1.74
CA GLU A 33 -12.94 -9.72 2.81
C GLU A 33 -11.81 -10.63 2.27
N ARG A 34 -12.11 -11.43 1.24
CA ARG A 34 -11.15 -12.34 0.60
C ARG A 34 -10.06 -11.55 -0.11
N ALA A 35 -10.41 -10.49 -0.83
CA ALA A 35 -9.43 -9.61 -1.47
C ALA A 35 -8.47 -9.02 -0.43
N THR A 36 -8.97 -8.60 0.73
CA THR A 36 -8.14 -8.07 1.82
C THR A 36 -7.12 -9.10 2.31
N ASP A 37 -7.50 -10.38 2.44
CA ASP A 37 -6.58 -11.44 2.88
C ASP A 37 -5.53 -11.71 1.81
N MET A 38 -5.98 -11.86 0.57
CA MET A 38 -5.09 -12.10 -0.56
C MET A 38 -4.08 -10.97 -0.77
N VAL A 39 -4.49 -9.71 -0.57
CA VAL A 39 -3.58 -8.55 -0.64
C VAL A 39 -2.56 -8.61 0.50
N ALA A 40 -2.99 -8.88 1.73
CA ALA A 40 -2.10 -8.97 2.87
C ALA A 40 -1.06 -10.08 2.68
N ASP A 41 -1.49 -11.26 2.23
CA ASP A 41 -0.62 -12.40 1.97
C ASP A 41 0.35 -12.15 0.80
N HIS A 42 -0.12 -11.50 -0.27
CA HIS A 42 0.74 -11.09 -1.37
C HIS A 42 1.84 -10.14 -0.88
N ILE A 43 1.50 -9.10 -0.13
CA ILE A 43 2.49 -8.15 0.40
C ILE A 43 3.46 -8.86 1.34
N ARG A 44 3.00 -9.76 2.24
CA ARG A 44 3.89 -10.52 3.13
C ARG A 44 4.87 -11.41 2.36
N SER A 45 4.42 -12.02 1.27
CA SER A 45 5.20 -12.98 0.50
C SER A 45 6.21 -12.32 -0.42
N PHE A 46 5.86 -11.19 -1.03
CA PHE A 46 6.66 -10.58 -2.09
C PHE A 46 7.38 -9.30 -1.69
N TRP A 47 6.96 -8.61 -0.63
CA TRP A 47 7.60 -7.37 -0.20
C TRP A 47 8.63 -7.63 0.89
N ASP A 48 9.78 -6.95 0.78
CA ASP A 48 10.79 -7.02 1.82
C ASP A 48 10.28 -6.40 3.15
N PRO A 49 10.95 -6.70 4.29
CA PRO A 49 10.55 -6.17 5.58
C PRO A 49 10.52 -4.63 5.66
N ALA A 50 11.37 -3.91 4.91
CA ALA A 50 11.41 -2.46 4.94
C ALA A 50 10.21 -1.84 4.21
N MET A 51 9.85 -2.39 3.04
CA MET A 51 8.63 -2.01 2.33
C MET A 51 7.38 -2.18 3.20
N ARG A 52 7.27 -3.30 3.93
CA ARG A 52 6.15 -3.56 4.86
C ARG A 52 6.06 -2.53 5.97
N ARG A 53 7.18 -2.22 6.64
CA ARG A 53 7.21 -1.15 7.65
C ARG A 53 6.82 0.21 7.07
N ASN A 54 7.29 0.51 5.86
CA ASN A 54 6.99 1.77 5.19
C ASN A 54 5.51 1.92 4.86
N ILE A 55 4.86 0.88 4.32
CA ILE A 55 3.43 0.97 4.01
C ILE A 55 2.56 1.04 5.26
N ILE A 56 2.94 0.38 6.36
CA ILE A 56 2.27 0.51 7.66
C ILE A 56 2.35 1.95 8.16
N ARG A 57 3.53 2.57 8.12
CA ARG A 57 3.71 3.98 8.47
C ARG A 57 2.85 4.89 7.59
N LEU A 58 2.88 4.67 6.28
CA LEU A 58 2.11 5.46 5.32
C LEU A 58 0.61 5.33 5.52
N ALA A 59 0.10 4.17 5.94
CA ALA A 59 -1.30 3.99 6.26
C ALA A 59 -1.74 4.81 7.48
N GLY A 60 -0.83 5.08 8.43
CA GLY A 60 -1.09 5.99 9.55
C GLY A 60 -0.97 7.47 9.20
N GLU A 61 -0.03 7.82 8.31
CA GLU A 61 0.21 9.22 7.89
C GLU A 61 -0.78 9.72 6.84
N ARG A 62 -1.18 8.85 5.91
CA ARG A 62 -2.00 9.17 4.73
C ARG A 62 -3.04 8.07 4.46
N PRO A 63 -3.95 7.78 5.41
CA PRO A 63 -4.93 6.70 5.26
C PRO A 63 -5.82 6.86 4.02
N GLU A 64 -6.16 8.08 3.64
CA GLU A 64 -6.99 8.42 2.48
C GLU A 64 -6.34 8.08 1.12
N ALA A 65 -5.03 7.88 1.09
CA ALA A 65 -4.31 7.52 -0.12
C ALA A 65 -4.42 6.02 -0.45
N LEU A 66 -4.88 5.19 0.50
CA LEU A 66 -5.11 3.77 0.31
C LEU A 66 -6.58 3.49 0.01
N SER A 67 -6.83 2.52 -0.88
CA SER A 67 -8.18 2.00 -1.05
C SER A 67 -8.64 1.27 0.22
N PRO A 68 -9.96 1.12 0.45
CA PRO A 68 -10.47 0.42 1.64
C PRO A 68 -9.86 -0.99 1.83
N ILE A 69 -9.77 -1.76 0.75
CA ILE A 69 -9.15 -3.11 0.75
C ILE A 69 -7.66 -3.03 1.08
N ALA A 70 -6.91 -2.09 0.48
CA ALA A 70 -5.48 -1.95 0.75
C ALA A 70 -5.20 -1.50 2.19
N ALA A 71 -5.99 -0.55 2.71
CA ALA A 71 -5.89 -0.09 4.09
C ALA A 71 -6.17 -1.22 5.10
N ALA A 72 -7.24 -1.99 4.87
CA ALA A 72 -7.57 -3.14 5.70
C ALA A 72 -6.47 -4.22 5.66
N ALA A 73 -5.90 -4.47 4.48
CA ALA A 73 -4.81 -5.44 4.31
C ALA A 73 -3.54 -5.00 5.06
N VAL A 74 -3.19 -3.72 4.97
CA VAL A 74 -2.07 -3.15 5.74
C VAL A 74 -2.32 -3.26 7.25
N GLY A 75 -3.56 -3.05 7.70
CA GLY A 75 -3.96 -3.31 9.08
C GLY A 75 -3.70 -4.76 9.53
N ARG A 76 -4.00 -5.75 8.68
CA ARG A 76 -3.70 -7.16 8.94
C ARG A 76 -2.20 -7.44 9.02
N ILE A 77 -1.37 -6.74 8.24
CA ILE A 77 0.09 -6.89 8.28
C ILE A 77 0.67 -6.25 9.56
N ALA A 78 0.10 -5.13 10.03
CA ALA A 78 0.55 -4.48 11.26
C ALA A 78 0.21 -5.27 12.53
N ALA A 79 -0.84 -6.09 12.49
CA ALA A 79 -1.31 -6.92 13.61
C ALA A 79 -0.66 -8.31 13.68
N SER A 80 0.19 -8.68 12.71
CA SER A 80 0.88 -9.97 12.61
C SER A 80 2.36 -9.86 12.98
#